data_AF-A0A3D1M261-F1
#
_entry.id   AF-A0A3D1M261-F1
#
_cell.length_a   1.000
_cell.length_b   1.000
_cell.length_c   1.000
_cell.angle_alpha   90.00
_cell.angle_beta   90.00
_cell.angle_gamma   90.00
#
_symmetry.space_group_name_H-M   'P 1'
#
loop_
_entity.id
_entity.type
_entity.pdbx_description
1 polymer ?
#
loop_
_entity_poly.entity_id
_entity_poly.type
_entity_poly.pdbx_seq_one_letter_code
_entity_poly.pdbx_strand_id
1 'polypeptide(L)'
;MNEKAASRSKNKSLLILIDGHALIHRAFHAIQQPLTVSTSGEDVRGVYGFINAFIRALSELKPTHVAITFDLSAPTFRHKMFDEYKAHRAPTPPELRPQFDRVRQAMSAFQV
;
A
#
# COMPACT_ATOMS: atom_id res chain seq x y z
N MET A 1 31.41 -37.75 22.61
CA MET A 1 30.02 -37.26 22.44
C MET A 1 30.01 -35.77 22.74
N ASN A 2 29.79 -34.92 21.72
CA ASN A 2 28.98 -33.69 21.77
C ASN A 2 29.16 -32.88 20.49
N GLU A 3 28.74 -33.46 19.36
CA GLU A 3 28.21 -32.69 18.24
C GLU A 3 26.78 -32.29 18.63
N LYS A 4 26.54 -31.02 18.99
CA LYS A 4 25.21 -30.34 18.87
C LYS A 4 25.16 -28.91 19.40
N ALA A 5 26.28 -28.18 19.43
CA ALA A 5 26.28 -26.74 19.69
C ALA A 5 26.15 -25.88 18.41
N ALA A 6 25.79 -26.48 17.27
CA ALA A 6 25.55 -25.77 16.02
C ALA A 6 24.13 -26.07 15.51
N SER A 7 23.11 -25.34 15.98
CA SER A 7 21.79 -25.40 15.34
C SER A 7 20.93 -24.16 15.61
N ARG A 8 20.71 -23.43 14.51
CA ARG A 8 19.68 -22.40 14.27
C ARG A 8 19.87 -21.05 14.94
N SER A 9 20.63 -20.18 14.26
CA SER A 9 20.14 -18.82 14.02
C SER A 9 18.73 -18.94 13.43
N LYS A 10 17.68 -18.76 14.24
CA LYS A 10 16.31 -18.61 13.72
C LYS A 10 16.33 -17.41 12.80
N ASN A 11 16.18 -17.65 11.49
CA ASN A 11 16.01 -16.59 10.51
C ASN A 11 14.80 -15.75 10.98
N LYS A 12 15.05 -14.50 11.39
CA LYS A 12 14.09 -13.71 12.16
C LYS A 12 12.93 -13.34 11.22
N SER A 13 11.75 -13.91 11.46
CA SER A 13 10.58 -13.63 10.61
C SER A 13 10.18 -12.18 10.77
N LEU A 14 10.17 -11.44 9.66
CA LEU A 14 9.69 -10.06 9.59
C LEU A 14 8.44 -10.01 8.72
N LEU A 15 7.37 -9.40 9.25
CA LEU A 15 6.14 -9.10 8.54
C LEU A 15 6.05 -7.59 8.31
N ILE A 16 5.76 -7.18 7.08
CA ILE A 16 5.34 -5.81 6.76
C ILE A 16 3.82 -5.81 6.59
N LEU A 17 3.13 -4.95 7.32
CA LEU A 17 1.69 -4.69 7.16
C LEU A 17 1.50 -3.27 6.63
N ILE A 18 0.83 -3.14 5.48
CA ILE A 18 0.68 -1.88 4.74
C ILE A 18 -0.78 -1.44 4.79
N ASP A 19 -1.03 -0.21 5.23
CA ASP A 19 -2.28 0.51 4.93
C ASP A 19 -2.20 1.04 3.50
N GLY A 20 -2.91 0.37 2.58
CA GLY A 20 -2.87 0.70 1.17
C GLY A 20 -3.42 2.10 0.88
N HIS A 21 -4.53 2.49 1.51
CA HIS A 21 -5.14 3.79 1.20
C HIS A 21 -4.27 4.94 1.68
N ALA A 22 -3.79 4.88 2.92
CA ALA A 22 -2.93 5.92 3.47
C ALA A 22 -1.64 6.08 2.65
N LEU A 23 -1.03 4.96 2.22
CA LEU A 23 0.21 5.00 1.46
C LEU A 23 0.01 5.55 0.04
N ILE A 24 -1.06 5.17 -0.66
CA ILE A 24 -1.37 5.69 -2.01
C ILE A 24 -1.66 7.19 -1.94
N HIS A 25 -2.45 7.65 -0.96
CA HIS A 25 -2.67 9.08 -0.75
C HIS A 25 -1.36 9.84 -0.53
N ARG A 26 -0.48 9.32 0.34
CA ARG A 26 0.84 9.92 0.57
C ARG A 26 1.68 9.97 -0.69
N ALA A 27 1.70 8.89 -1.48
CA ALA A 27 2.42 8.83 -2.75
C ALA A 27 1.90 9.85 -3.76
N PHE A 28 0.57 9.95 -3.91
CA PHE A 28 -0.08 10.87 -4.84
C PHE A 28 0.21 12.35 -4.53
N HIS A 29 0.32 12.72 -3.25
CA HIS A 29 0.66 14.09 -2.84
C HIS A 29 2.17 14.35 -2.74
N ALA A 30 3.01 13.32 -2.71
CA ALA A 30 4.46 13.49 -2.71
C ALA A 30 4.99 13.93 -4.09
N ILE A 31 4.30 13.56 -5.17
CA ILE A 31 4.64 13.92 -6.54
C ILE A 31 3.63 14.98 -7.00
N GLN A 32 4.07 16.22 -7.12
CA GLN A 32 3.16 17.35 -7.45
C GLN A 32 2.74 17.35 -8.91
N GLN A 33 3.65 16.94 -9.81
CA GLN A 33 3.38 16.88 -11.25
C GLN A 33 2.67 15.55 -11.61
N PRO A 34 1.61 15.58 -12.44
CA PRO A 34 1.02 14.37 -13.00
C PRO A 34 2.05 13.52 -13.74
N LEU A 35 2.00 12.21 -13.53
CA LEU A 35 2.79 11.25 -14.30
C LEU A 35 1.85 10.56 -15.26
N THR A 36 1.65 11.16 -16.42
CA THR A 36 0.65 10.70 -17.40
C THR A 36 1.26 9.67 -18.34
N VAL A 37 0.61 8.52 -18.46
CA VAL A 37 0.95 7.52 -19.49
C VAL A 37 0.51 8.04 -20.85
N SER A 38 1.46 8.18 -21.79
CA SER A 38 1.21 8.80 -23.10
C SER A 38 0.15 8.10 -23.95
N THR A 39 0.01 6.78 -23.81
CA THR A 39 -0.92 5.96 -24.61
C THR A 39 -2.34 5.95 -24.04
N SER A 40 -2.50 5.95 -22.72
CA SER A 40 -3.82 5.89 -22.06
C SER A 40 -4.32 7.24 -21.54
N GLY A 41 -3.44 8.23 -21.41
CA GLY A 41 -3.75 9.51 -20.75
C GLY A 41 -3.94 9.40 -19.23
N GLU A 42 -3.68 8.23 -18.64
CA GLU A 42 -3.90 7.97 -17.22
C GLU A 42 -2.78 8.58 -16.37
N ASP A 43 -3.14 9.35 -15.34
CA ASP A 43 -2.19 9.79 -14.30
C ASP A 43 -1.91 8.62 -13.35
N VAL A 44 -0.65 8.24 -13.23
CA VAL A 44 -0.18 7.11 -12.42
C VAL A 44 0.74 7.53 -11.28
N ARG A 45 0.78 8.82 -10.90
CA ARG A 45 1.75 9.31 -9.91
C ARG A 45 1.65 8.63 -8.54
N GLY A 46 0.44 8.35 -8.07
CA GLY A 46 0.18 7.62 -6.83
C GLY A 46 0.63 6.16 -6.93
N VAL A 47 0.34 5.50 -8.07
CA VAL A 47 0.83 4.12 -8.34
C VAL A 47 2.36 4.08 -8.33
N TYR A 48 2.99 5.00 -9.07
CA TYR A 48 4.44 5.07 -9.19
C TYR A 48 5.11 5.30 -7.83
N GLY A 49 4.65 6.29 -7.07
CA GLY A 49 5.18 6.56 -5.73
C GLY A 49 4.96 5.41 -4.75
N PHE A 50 3.81 4.75 -4.82
CA PHE A 50 3.50 3.58 -4.00
C PHE A 50 4.46 2.42 -4.30
N ILE A 51 4.62 2.05 -5.57
CA ILE A 51 5.46 0.91 -5.99
C ILE A 51 6.93 1.16 -5.64
N ASN A 52 7.43 2.38 -5.83
CA ASN A 52 8.79 2.73 -5.42
C ASN A 52 9.00 2.59 -3.92
N ALA A 53 8.06 3.07 -3.10
CA ALA A 53 8.13 2.92 -1.65
C ALA A 53 8.07 1.44 -1.23
N PHE A 54 7.22 0.66 -1.89
CA PHE A 54 7.06 -0.77 -1.67
C PHE A 54 8.35 -1.56 -1.98
N ILE A 55 8.90 -1.40 -3.20
CA ILE A 55 10.14 -2.07 -3.63
C ILE A 55 11.30 -1.69 -2.71
N ARG A 56 11.42 -0.41 -2.33
CA ARG A 56 12.44 0.04 -1.39
C ARG A 56 12.31 -0.66 -0.04
N ALA A 57 11.09 -0.76 0.50
CA ALA A 57 10.85 -1.45 1.77
C ALA A 57 11.22 -2.94 1.69
N LEU A 58 10.91 -3.63 0.58
CA LEU A 58 11.33 -5.02 0.37
C LEU A 58 12.85 -5.17 0.35
N SER A 59 13.54 -4.28 -0.36
CA SER A 59 15.01 -4.31 -0.50
C SER A 59 15.73 -4.02 0.82
N GLU A 60 15.26 -3.04 1.58
CA GLU A 60 15.89 -2.60 2.83
C GLU A 60 15.59 -3.55 3.99
N LEU A 61 14.32 -3.95 4.13
CA LEU A 61 13.86 -4.70 5.30
C LEU A 61 13.97 -6.22 5.10
N LYS A 62 14.03 -6.69 3.85
CA LYS A 62 14.08 -8.12 3.48
C LYS A 62 13.05 -8.95 4.25
N PRO A 63 11.76 -8.58 4.18
CA PRO A 63 10.74 -9.23 4.98
C PRO A 63 10.51 -10.66 4.52
N THR A 64 10.08 -11.49 5.46
CA THR A 64 9.64 -12.87 5.17
C THR A 64 8.17 -12.93 4.75
N HIS A 65 7.37 -11.95 5.16
CA HIS A 65 5.93 -11.88 4.91
C HIS A 65 5.53 -10.43 4.64
N VAL A 66 4.51 -10.27 3.80
CA VAL A 66 3.94 -8.96 3.47
C VAL A 66 2.43 -9.11 3.42
N ALA A 67 1.71 -8.13 3.94
CA ALA A 67 0.27 -8.02 3.80
C ALA A 67 -0.13 -6.56 3.56
N ILE A 68 -1.17 -6.35 2.75
CA ILE A 68 -1.73 -5.04 2.48
C ILE A 68 -3.23 -5.03 2.77
N THR A 69 -3.73 -3.92 3.30
CA THR A 69 -5.16 -3.72 3.53
C THR A 69 -5.73 -2.64 2.61
N PHE A 70 -6.97 -2.86 2.16
CA PHE A 70 -7.75 -1.89 1.42
C PHE A 70 -9.08 -1.68 2.13
N ASP A 71 -9.45 -0.41 2.35
CA ASP A 71 -10.76 -0.05 2.89
C ASP A 71 -11.87 -0.50 1.93
N LEU A 72 -12.94 -1.06 2.53
CA LEU A 72 -14.18 -1.35 1.82
C LEU A 72 -15.01 -0.07 1.69
N SER A 73 -15.70 0.08 0.57
CA SER A 73 -16.65 1.19 0.34
C SER A 73 -17.91 1.10 1.21
N ALA A 74 -18.15 -0.04 1.86
CA ALA A 74 -19.34 -0.28 2.66
C ALA A 74 -19.33 0.58 3.94
N PRO A 75 -20.48 1.15 4.35
CA PRO A 75 -20.59 1.88 5.61
C PRO A 75 -20.29 0.91 6.77
N THR A 76 -19.14 1.10 7.40
CA THR A 76 -18.77 0.36 8.60
C THR A 76 -19.69 0.76 9.76
N PHE A 77 -19.80 -0.08 10.78
CA PHE A 77 -20.54 0.18 12.03
C PHE A 77 -20.27 1.58 12.61
N ARG A 78 -19.05 2.12 12.41
CA ARG A 78 -18.65 3.46 12.84
C ARG A 78 -19.44 4.60 12.20
N HIS A 79 -19.93 4.43 10.97
CA HIS A 79 -20.78 5.43 10.31
C HIS A 79 -22.20 5.46 10.89
N LYS A 80 -22.67 4.36 11.49
CA LYS A 80 -24.00 4.29 12.12
C LYS A 80 -24.02 4.85 13.55
N MET A 81 -22.86 4.96 14.19
CA MET A 81 -22.72 5.45 15.57
C MET A 81 -22.43 6.96 15.63
N PHE A 82 -22.00 7.58 14.53
CA PHE A 82 -21.65 9.00 14.48
C PHE A 82 -21.79 9.53 13.04
N ASP A 83 -22.87 10.28 12.78
CA ASP A 83 -23.21 10.78 11.45
C ASP A 83 -22.18 11.78 10.88
N GLU A 84 -21.42 12.46 11.75
CA GLU A 84 -20.36 13.40 11.35
C GLU A 84 -19.00 12.71 11.11
N TYR A 85 -18.92 11.38 11.22
CA TYR A 85 -17.67 10.64 11.03
C TYR A 85 -17.17 10.80 9.58
N LYS A 86 -15.98 11.39 9.41
CA LYS A 86 -15.34 11.75 8.12
C LYS A 86 -16.01 12.89 7.33
N ALA A 87 -16.96 13.63 7.90
CA ALA A 87 -17.64 14.75 7.22
C ALA A 87 -16.69 15.86 6.71
N HIS A 88 -15.54 16.06 7.38
CA HIS A 88 -14.53 17.06 6.99
C HIS A 88 -13.45 16.53 6.04
N ARG A 89 -13.52 15.27 5.59
CA ARG A 89 -12.49 14.75 4.69
C ARG A 89 -12.72 15.30 3.29
N ALA A 90 -11.73 15.98 2.74
CA ALA A 90 -11.77 16.43 1.36
C ALA A 90 -12.06 15.22 0.44
N PRO A 91 -12.92 15.38 -0.57
CA PRO A 91 -13.23 14.28 -1.49
C PRO A 91 -11.94 13.81 -2.17
N THR A 92 -11.80 12.49 -2.29
CA THR A 92 -10.68 11.89 -3.03
C THR A 92 -10.64 12.46 -4.45
N PRO A 93 -9.50 13.03 -4.89
CA PRO A 93 -9.36 13.58 -6.24
C PRO A 93 -9.77 12.58 -7.32
N PRO A 94 -10.49 13.01 -8.37
CA PRO A 94 -10.92 12.12 -9.46
C PRO A 94 -9.78 11.31 -10.07
N GLU A 95 -8.59 11.91 -10.18
CA GLU A 95 -7.38 11.32 -10.75
C GLU A 95 -6.76 10.24 -9.86
N LEU A 96 -7.03 10.29 -8.55
CA LEU A 96 -6.54 9.32 -7.58
C LEU A 96 -7.42 8.06 -7.53
N ARG A 97 -8.72 8.19 -7.78
CA ARG A 97 -9.67 7.07 -7.73
C ARG A 97 -9.26 5.84 -8.58
N PRO A 98 -8.91 5.97 -9.88
CA PRO A 98 -8.52 4.80 -10.69
C PRO A 98 -7.20 4.16 -10.22
N GLN A 99 -6.35 4.92 -9.53
CA GLN A 99 -5.04 4.44 -9.10
C GLN A 99 -5.12 3.42 -7.96
N PHE A 100 -6.21 3.39 -7.18
CA PHE A 100 -6.42 2.34 -6.17
C PHE A 100 -6.51 0.95 -6.83
N ASP A 101 -7.24 0.84 -7.95
CA ASP A 101 -7.38 -0.42 -8.67
C ASP A 101 -6.08 -0.83 -9.35
N ARG A 102 -5.30 0.13 -9.87
CA ARG A 102 -3.96 -0.13 -10.39
C ARG A 102 -3.02 -0.67 -9.33
N VAL A 103 -3.04 -0.11 -8.11
CA VAL A 103 -2.21 -0.62 -7.02
C VAL A 103 -2.65 -2.01 -6.59
N ARG A 104 -3.95 -2.30 -6.52
CA ARG A 104 -4.45 -3.67 -6.27
C ARG A 104 -3.93 -4.64 -7.32
N GLN A 105 -4.05 -4.28 -8.59
CA GLN A 105 -3.54 -5.09 -9.71
C GLN A 105 -2.04 -5.34 -9.59
N ALA A 106 -1.26 -4.31 -9.25
CA ALA A 106 0.18 -4.45 -9.06
C ALA A 106 0.52 -5.36 -7.86
N MET A 107 -0.15 -5.21 -6.71
CA MET A 107 0.07 -6.06 -5.54
C MET A 107 -0.28 -7.52 -5.79
N SER A 108 -1.35 -7.79 -6.55
CA SER A 108 -1.66 -9.15 -7.01
C SER A 108 -0.53 -9.77 -7.83
N ALA A 109 0.17 -8.99 -8.67
CA ALA A 109 1.34 -9.47 -9.41
C ALA A 109 2.54 -9.80 -8.52
N PHE A 110 2.67 -9.12 -7.37
CA PHE A 110 3.65 -9.44 -6.32
C PHE A 110 3.18 -10.56 -5.37
N GLN A 111 1.99 -11.13 -5.58
CA GLN A 111 1.36 -12.12 -4.70
C GLN A 111 1.17 -11.60 -3.25
N VAL A 112 0.84 -10.32 -3.13
CA VAL A 112 0.52 -9.62 -1.86
C VAL A 112 -0.97 -9.34 -1.77
#